data_AF-A0A4W5Q1T9-F1
#
_entry.id   AF-A0A4W5Q1T9-F1
#
_cell.length_a   1.000
_cell.length_b   1.000
_cell.length_c   1.000
_cell.angle_alpha   90.00
_cell.angle_beta   90.00
_cell.angle_gamma   90.00
#
_symmetry.space_group_name_H-M   'P 1'
#
loop_
_entity.id
_entity.type
_entity.pdbx_description
1 polymer ?
#
loop_
_entity_poly.entity_id
_entity_poly.type
_entity_poly.pdbx_seq_one_letter_code
_entity_poly.pdbx_strand_id
1 'polypeptide(L)'
;MVELDGDDIRISSRGKLAERDIVQFVPFRDYMDRTGNHVLSMARLAKDVLAEIPDQFISYMKSRGIKPNPAPPPYTPSGHTHHTQI
;
A
#
# COMPACT_ATOMS: atom_id res chain seq x y z
N MET A 1 -4.77 -12.55 -16.94
CA MET A 1 -4.01 -12.27 -15.69
C MET A 1 -4.13 -10.81 -15.34
N VAL A 2 -3.87 -9.91 -16.30
CA VAL A 2 -4.23 -8.48 -16.23
C VAL A 2 -5.69 -8.35 -15.80
N GLU A 3 -6.68 -8.77 -16.60
CA GLU A 3 -8.15 -8.77 -16.32
C GLU A 3 -8.68 -9.01 -14.87
N LEU A 4 -7.90 -9.62 -13.97
CA LEU A 4 -8.23 -9.80 -12.57
C LEU A 4 -7.80 -8.62 -11.67
N ASP A 5 -7.01 -7.66 -12.17
CA ASP A 5 -6.56 -6.43 -11.51
C ASP A 5 -7.69 -5.41 -11.31
N GLY A 6 -8.83 -5.56 -12.00
CA GLY A 6 -10.09 -4.92 -11.58
C GLY A 6 -10.14 -3.39 -11.62
N ASP A 7 -9.14 -2.77 -12.24
CA ASP A 7 -8.92 -1.34 -12.49
C ASP A 7 -9.85 -0.82 -13.59
N ASP A 8 -9.93 -1.53 -14.73
CA ASP A 8 -10.79 -1.17 -15.87
C ASP A 8 -12.21 -1.74 -15.73
N ILE A 9 -12.34 -3.03 -15.38
CA ILE A 9 -13.61 -3.76 -15.39
C ILE A 9 -13.73 -4.64 -14.14
N ARG A 10 -14.86 -4.50 -13.44
CA ARG A 10 -15.17 -5.37 -12.29
C ARG A 10 -15.51 -6.78 -12.76
N ILE A 11 -14.77 -7.75 -12.25
CA ILE A 11 -15.04 -9.16 -12.49
C ILE A 11 -16.43 -9.53 -11.95
N SER A 12 -17.12 -10.42 -12.66
CA SER A 12 -18.40 -10.98 -12.21
C SER A 12 -18.37 -12.49 -12.23
N SER A 13 -19.08 -13.11 -11.29
CA SER A 13 -19.28 -14.56 -11.26
C SER A 13 -20.67 -14.86 -10.71
N ARG A 14 -21.43 -15.73 -11.39
CA ARG A 14 -22.78 -16.14 -11.01
C ARG A 14 -23.73 -14.94 -10.80
N GLY A 15 -23.62 -13.92 -11.65
CA GLY A 15 -24.44 -12.71 -11.59
C GLY A 15 -24.07 -11.74 -10.46
N LYS A 16 -22.97 -11.97 -9.72
CA LYS A 16 -22.45 -11.05 -8.71
C LYS A 16 -21.20 -10.37 -9.22
N LEU A 17 -21.17 -9.04 -9.17
CA LEU A 17 -19.99 -8.22 -9.43
C LEU A 17 -19.11 -8.16 -8.18
N ALA A 18 -17.80 -8.07 -8.38
CA ALA A 18 -16.87 -7.75 -7.31
C ALA A 18 -17.14 -6.32 -6.80
N GLU A 19 -17.36 -6.21 -5.50
CA GLU A 19 -17.65 -4.93 -4.83
C GLU A 19 -16.45 -3.98 -4.87
N ARG A 20 -15.25 -4.54 -4.73
CA ARG A 20 -14.00 -3.79 -4.63
C ARG A 20 -12.89 -4.51 -5.36
N ASP A 21 -11.89 -3.72 -5.68
CA ASP A 21 -10.71 -4.16 -6.37
C ASP A 21 -9.65 -4.30 -5.28
N ILE A 22 -9.13 -5.51 -5.20
CA ILE A 22 -8.28 -5.99 -4.11
C ILE A 22 -7.18 -6.91 -4.64
N VAL A 23 -7.01 -6.99 -5.97
CA VAL A 23 -6.07 -7.90 -6.61
C VAL A 23 -5.22 -7.06 -7.56
N GLN A 24 -3.91 -7.26 -7.53
CA GLN A 24 -2.98 -6.58 -8.43
C GLN A 24 -2.11 -7.63 -9.12
N PHE A 25 -1.98 -7.53 -10.44
CA PHE A 25 -1.05 -8.36 -11.20
C PHE A 25 0.07 -7.52 -11.81
N VAL A 26 1.29 -7.78 -11.36
CA VAL A 26 2.49 -7.14 -11.90
C VAL A 26 3.43 -8.22 -12.47
N PRO A 27 3.76 -8.20 -13.77
CA PRO A 27 4.67 -9.17 -14.37
C PRO A 27 6.10 -8.95 -13.83
N PHE A 28 6.52 -9.78 -12.86
CA PHE A 28 7.83 -9.67 -12.20
C PHE A 28 9.02 -9.56 -13.16
N ARG A 29 8.96 -10.25 -14.30
CA ARG A 29 10.04 -10.26 -15.31
C ARG A 29 10.36 -8.85 -15.85
N ASP A 30 9.38 -7.96 -15.88
CA ASP A 30 9.52 -6.60 -16.44
C ASP A 30 10.37 -5.71 -15.53
N TYR A 31 10.60 -6.15 -14.29
CA TYR A 31 11.39 -5.45 -13.28
C TYR A 31 12.79 -6.04 -13.12
N MET A 32 13.11 -7.14 -13.80
CA MET A 32 14.44 -7.75 -13.72
C MET A 32 15.43 -6.98 -14.58
N ASP A 33 16.35 -6.26 -13.93
CA ASP A 33 17.45 -5.59 -14.62
C ASP A 33 18.48 -6.62 -15.14
N ARG A 34 18.79 -6.53 -16.45
CA ARG A 34 19.80 -7.35 -17.12
C ARG A 34 21.23 -7.11 -16.60
N THR A 35 21.47 -5.97 -15.96
CA THR A 35 22.76 -5.61 -15.36
C THR A 35 22.94 -6.18 -13.94
N GLY A 36 21.89 -6.79 -13.36
CA GLY A 36 21.94 -7.40 -12.03
C GLY A 36 21.75 -6.43 -10.85
N ASN A 37 21.32 -5.17 -11.08
CA ASN A 37 20.99 -4.26 -9.98
C ASN A 37 19.64 -4.62 -9.34
N HIS A 38 19.69 -5.59 -8.42
CA HIS A 38 18.52 -6.12 -7.74
C HIS A 38 17.81 -5.08 -6.86
N VAL A 39 18.52 -4.15 -6.25
CA VAL A 39 17.92 -3.17 -5.32
C VAL A 39 16.97 -2.23 -6.06
N LEU A 40 17.41 -1.64 -7.18
CA LEU A 40 16.55 -0.77 -7.99
C LEU A 40 15.42 -1.54 -8.68
N SER A 41 15.66 -2.79 -9.06
CA SER A 41 14.65 -3.71 -9.59
C SER A 41 13.51 -3.92 -8.59
N MET A 42 13.85 -4.25 -7.34
CA MET A 42 12.88 -4.48 -6.28
C MET A 42 12.17 -3.18 -5.85
N ALA A 43 12.88 -2.05 -5.84
CA ALA A 43 12.26 -0.76 -5.55
C ALA A 43 11.18 -0.38 -6.58
N ARG A 44 11.44 -0.62 -7.87
CA ARG A 44 10.44 -0.38 -8.94
C ARG A 44 9.25 -1.31 -8.83
N LEU A 45 9.50 -2.60 -8.58
CA LEU A 45 8.42 -3.57 -8.36
C LEU A 45 7.55 -3.18 -7.17
N ALA A 46 8.18 -2.83 -6.04
CA ALA A 46 7.46 -2.43 -4.84
C ALA A 46 6.64 -1.15 -5.08
N LYS A 47 7.19 -0.17 -5.80
CA LYS A 47 6.47 1.04 -6.16
C LYS A 47 5.17 0.71 -6.89
N ASP A 48 5.24 -0.10 -7.95
CA ASP A 48 4.10 -0.32 -8.84
C ASP A 48 3.08 -1.28 -8.20
N VAL A 49 3.51 -2.23 -7.36
CA VAL A 49 2.60 -3.10 -6.59
C VAL A 49 1.89 -2.36 -5.46
N LEU A 50 2.53 -1.39 -4.82
CA LEU A 50 2.00 -0.71 -3.62
C LEU A 50 1.27 0.60 -3.93
N ALA A 51 1.33 1.10 -5.16
CA ALA A 51 0.82 2.42 -5.54
C ALA A 51 -0.66 2.61 -5.18
N GLU A 52 -1.48 1.56 -5.27
CA GLU A 52 -2.93 1.64 -5.14
C GLU A 52 -3.46 1.34 -3.73
N ILE A 53 -2.62 0.76 -2.88
CA ILE A 53 -3.00 0.38 -1.51
C ILE A 53 -3.57 1.55 -0.70
N PRO A 54 -3.05 2.79 -0.78
CA PRO A 54 -3.63 3.92 -0.06
C PRO A 54 -5.08 4.18 -0.44
N ASP A 55 -5.40 4.19 -1.73
CA ASP A 55 -6.75 4.49 -2.22
C ASP A 55 -7.72 3.34 -1.93
N GLN A 56 -7.28 2.10 -2.13
CA GLN A 56 -8.06 0.89 -1.79
C GLN A 56 -8.39 0.86 -0.29
N PHE A 57 -7.42 1.19 0.57
CA PHE A 57 -7.60 1.25 2.02
C PHE A 57 -8.59 2.34 2.43
N ILE A 58 -8.41 3.58 1.94
CA ILE A 58 -9.29 4.69 2.30
C ILE A 58 -10.72 4.46 1.79
N SER A 59 -10.87 3.91 0.58
CA SER A 59 -12.17 3.51 0.02
C SER A 59 -12.90 2.52 0.94
N TYR A 60 -12.19 1.49 1.42
CA TYR A 60 -12.75 0.52 2.37
C TYR A 60 -13.21 1.20 3.67
N MET A 61 -12.33 1.98 4.29
CA MET A 61 -12.62 2.64 5.57
C MET A 61 -13.85 3.54 5.47
N LYS A 62 -13.94 4.33 4.39
CA LYS A 62 -15.11 5.19 4.10
C LYS A 62 -16.38 4.38 3.91
N SER A 63 -16.36 3.33 3.09
CA SER A 63 -17.53 2.49 2.81
C SER A 63 -18.10 1.80 4.06
N ARG A 64 -17.24 1.55 5.06
CA ARG A 64 -17.61 0.91 6.33
C ARG A 64 -17.83 1.88 7.48
N GLY A 65 -17.68 3.19 7.24
CA GLY A 65 -17.78 4.21 8.30
C GLY A 65 -16.71 4.09 9.39
N ILE A 66 -15.57 3.45 9.10
CA ILE A 66 -14.47 3.28 10.05
C ILE A 66 -13.68 4.59 10.09
N LYS A 67 -13.62 5.21 11.27
CA LYS A 67 -12.89 6.47 11.50
C LYS A 67 -11.47 6.19 12.00
N PRO A 68 -10.48 7.03 11.64
CA PRO A 68 -9.15 6.94 12.22
C PRO A 68 -9.20 7.17 13.74
N ASN A 69 -8.25 6.59 14.46
CA ASN A 69 -8.06 6.87 15.88
C ASN A 69 -7.72 8.36 16.08
N PRO A 70 -8.04 8.93 17.25
CA PRO A 70 -7.59 10.26 17.62
C PRO A 70 -6.08 10.38 17.46
N ALA A 71 -5.60 11.57 17.06
CA ALA A 71 -4.17 11.83 17.02
C ALA A 71 -3.55 11.60 18.41
N PRO A 72 -2.35 10.99 18.48
CA PRO A 72 -1.65 10.88 19.74
C PRO A 72 -1.43 12.29 20.35
N PRO A 73 -1.39 12.42 21.68
CA PRO A 73 -1.11 13.69 22.32
C PRO A 73 0.23 14.26 21.82
N PRO A 74 0.39 15.60 21.76
CA PRO A 74 1.65 16.21 21.38
C PRO A 74 2.79 15.65 22.24
N TYR A 75 3.90 15.27 21.60
CA TYR A 75 5.09 14.83 22.34
C TYR A 75 5.56 15.97 23.25
N THR A 76 5.39 15.80 24.56
CA THR A 76 6.09 16.61 25.57
C THR A 76 7.41 15.93 25.87
N PRO A 77 8.58 16.46 25.43
CA PRO A 77 9.85 15.91 25.84
C PRO A 77 9.94 15.99 27.36
N SER A 78 10.04 14.85 28.03
CA SER A 78 10.38 14.81 29.45
C SER A 78 11.81 15.35 29.59
N GLY A 79 11.95 16.52 30.23
CA GLY A 79 13.21 17.23 30.43
C GLY A 79 14.16 16.49 31.37
N HIS A 80 14.66 15.32 30.97
CA HIS A 80 15.72 14.62 31.68
C HIS A 80 17.04 15.09 31.11
N THR A 81 17.54 16.19 31.68
CA THR A 81 18.94 16.60 31.53
C THR A 81 19.81 15.52 32.14
N HIS A 82 20.30 14.58 31.33
CA HIS A 82 21.42 13.73 31.73
C HIS A 82 22.67 14.61 31.76
N HIS A 83 22.98 15.13 32.95
CA HIS A 83 24.24 15.81 33.22
C HIS A 83 25.34 14.75 33.29
N THR A 84 25.97 14.45 32.16
CA THR A 84 27.23 13.69 32.15
C THR A 84 28.33 14.63 32.64
N GLN A 85 28.76 14.44 33.90
CA GLN A 85 30.00 15.03 34.38
C GLN A 85 31.18 14.37 33.67
N ILE A 86 32.07 15.21 33.14
CA ILE A 86 33.42 14.88 32.69
C ILE A 86 34.35 15.02 33.89
#